data_AF-A0A3E0VQE9-F1
#
_entry.id   AF-A0A3E0VQE9-F1
#
_cell.length_a   1.000
_cell.length_b   1.000
_cell.length_c   1.000
_cell.angle_alpha   90.00
_cell.angle_beta   90.00
_cell.angle_gamma   90.00
#
_symmetry.space_group_name_H-M   'P 1'
#
loop_
_entity.id
_entity.type
_entity.pdbx_description
1 polymer ?
#
loop_
_entity_poly.entity_id
_entity_poly.type
_entity_poly.pdbx_seq_one_letter_code
_entity_poly.pdbx_strand_id
1 'polypeptide(L)'
;MNASLKGSLDTLSFRPVAGCIYVALGRSEKKVADLAEAVGVSRTTMYDRLASPGTLTLSEVVSICDALELRPRDLVGSLTDPQTGRRFTRNPLFGSAEIDGFHVSGHPAATFPAHKKCPPTAIGGRSRKAPKMPSATSTIPDEAVDARGRVRTRDYDTSWLAAVMITSADLSDLKQAILLILKFRGPSTDDEIYAAYLETDAPRRTPQRVRTARHEMTVQHKPALVKEHAELGSSALGNQAEKWEVAL
;
A
#
# COMPACT_ATOMS: atom_id res chain seq x y z
N MET A 1 22.54 34.74 33.86
CA MET A 1 21.77 33.51 34.12
C MET A 1 21.12 33.10 32.80
N ASN A 2 21.79 32.25 32.01
CA ASN A 2 21.29 31.76 30.72
C ASN A 2 20.75 30.34 30.92
N ALA A 3 19.44 30.23 31.07
CA ALA A 3 18.76 28.96 31.23
C ALA A 3 18.55 28.27 29.87
N SER A 4 19.29 27.18 29.67
CA SER A 4 18.84 25.90 29.10
C SER A 4 17.68 25.93 28.09
N LEU A 5 18.00 26.10 26.80
CA LEU A 5 17.16 25.75 25.64
C LEU A 5 17.73 24.53 24.89
N LYS A 6 18.26 23.54 25.62
CA LYS A 6 18.89 22.32 25.06
C LYS A 6 17.97 21.09 25.01
N GLY A 7 16.67 21.22 25.32
CA GLY A 7 15.85 20.06 25.69
C GLY A 7 14.86 19.49 24.68
N SER A 8 14.64 20.07 23.49
CA SER A 8 13.43 19.72 22.71
C SER A 8 13.58 19.57 21.19
N LEU A 9 14.80 19.49 20.65
CA LEU A 9 15.04 19.23 19.23
C LEU A 9 15.48 17.79 18.91
N ASP A 10 15.82 17.00 19.94
CA ASP A 10 16.53 15.73 19.75
C ASP A 10 15.61 14.53 19.50
N THR A 11 14.29 14.73 19.49
CA THR A 11 13.32 13.64 19.27
C THR A 11 12.33 14.01 18.17
N LEU A 12 12.87 14.38 17.01
CA LEU A 12 12.05 14.38 15.79
C LEU A 12 11.57 12.94 15.55
N SER A 13 10.27 12.79 15.36
CA SER A 13 9.63 11.53 14.97
C SER A 13 10.12 11.15 13.56
N PHE A 14 11.28 10.50 13.48
CA PHE A 14 11.96 10.10 12.24
C PHE A 14 11.38 8.83 11.60
N ARG A 15 10.11 8.47 11.87
CA ARG A 15 9.41 7.36 11.19
C ARG A 15 9.60 7.35 9.66
N PRO A 16 9.54 8.49 8.94
CA PRO A 16 9.77 8.46 7.49
C PRO A 16 11.24 8.22 7.08
N VAL A 17 12.21 8.49 7.96
CA VAL A 17 13.65 8.43 7.61
C VAL A 17 14.13 7.00 7.41
N ALA A 18 13.72 6.07 8.28
CA ALA A 18 14.12 4.66 8.14
C ALA A 18 13.67 4.09 6.78
N GLY A 19 12.44 4.39 6.35
CA GLY A 19 11.92 4.01 5.03
C GLY A 19 12.76 4.59 3.89
N CYS A 20 13.10 5.89 3.96
CA CYS A 20 13.97 6.52 2.97
C CYS A 20 15.37 5.90 2.92
N ILE A 21 15.94 5.53 4.07
CA ILE A 21 17.25 4.85 4.15
C ILE A 21 17.18 3.49 3.46
N TYR A 22 16.14 2.69 3.69
CA TYR A 22 15.98 1.39 3.01
C TYR A 22 15.81 1.53 1.50
N VAL A 23 15.03 2.51 1.04
CA VAL A 23 14.89 2.81 -0.38
C VAL A 23 16.23 3.21 -1.00
N ALA A 24 17.01 4.03 -0.31
CA ALA A 24 18.33 4.43 -0.77
C ALA A 24 19.32 3.27 -0.79
N LEU A 25 19.31 2.41 0.23
CA LEU A 25 20.09 1.18 0.27
C LEU A 25 19.80 0.30 -0.94
N GLY A 26 18.53 0.11 -1.30
CA GLY A 26 18.14 -0.68 -2.48
C GLY A 26 18.55 -0.08 -3.84
N ARG A 27 18.87 1.23 -3.88
CA ARG A 27 19.39 1.91 -5.08
C ARG A 27 20.92 1.99 -5.11
N SER A 28 21.56 1.74 -3.98
CA SER A 28 23.02 1.76 -3.83
C SER A 28 23.56 0.33 -3.81
N GLU A 29 24.86 0.17 -4.04
CA GLU A 29 25.53 -1.12 -3.79
C GLU A 29 25.88 -1.31 -2.30
N LYS A 30 25.58 -0.32 -1.44
CA LYS A 30 25.92 -0.30 -0.02
C LYS A 30 24.96 -1.18 0.78
N LYS A 31 25.49 -1.78 1.85
CA LYS A 31 24.78 -2.67 2.78
C LYS A 31 24.60 -1.98 4.13
N VAL A 32 23.71 -2.53 4.95
CA VAL A 32 23.52 -2.08 6.34
C VAL A 32 24.81 -2.15 7.16
N ALA A 33 25.75 -3.04 6.81
CA ALA A 33 27.06 -3.10 7.45
C ALA A 33 27.87 -1.81 7.24
N ASP A 34 27.83 -1.24 6.04
CA ASP A 34 28.55 0.00 5.70
C ASP A 34 27.95 1.20 6.45
N LEU A 35 26.63 1.19 6.70
CA LEU A 35 25.98 2.19 7.55
C LEU A 35 26.37 2.05 9.01
N ALA A 36 26.43 0.82 9.51
CA ALA A 36 26.81 0.53 10.88
C ALA A 36 28.27 0.98 11.14
N GLU A 37 29.16 0.77 10.16
CA GLU A 37 30.52 1.27 10.19
C GLU A 37 30.58 2.80 10.17
N ALA A 38 29.83 3.46 9.27
CA ALA A 38 29.78 4.92 9.20
C ALA A 38 29.27 5.60 10.49
N VAL A 39 28.39 4.91 11.23
CA VAL A 39 27.84 5.38 12.51
C VAL A 39 28.68 4.93 13.72
N GLY A 40 29.60 3.97 13.53
CA GLY A 40 30.43 3.42 14.61
C GLY A 40 29.66 2.51 15.57
N VAL A 41 28.64 1.79 15.08
CA VAL A 41 27.82 0.87 15.88
C VAL A 41 27.88 -0.56 15.32
N SER A 42 27.46 -1.53 16.13
CA SER A 42 27.35 -2.91 15.64
C SER A 42 26.23 -3.02 14.58
N ARG A 43 26.38 -3.98 13.66
CA ARG A 43 25.36 -4.25 12.63
C ARG A 43 23.99 -4.56 13.24
N THR A 44 23.95 -5.31 14.34
CA THR A 44 22.70 -5.65 15.04
C THR A 44 22.05 -4.40 15.63
N THR A 45 22.84 -3.55 16.29
CA THR A 45 22.37 -2.26 16.81
C THR A 45 21.82 -1.36 15.71
N MET A 46 22.44 -1.36 14.54
CA MET A 46 21.96 -0.58 13.39
C MET A 46 20.59 -1.08 12.89
N TYR A 47 20.37 -2.40 12.83
CA TYR A 47 19.05 -2.96 12.50
C TYR A 47 17.99 -2.57 13.54
N ASP A 48 18.30 -2.69 14.83
CA ASP A 48 17.36 -2.33 15.90
C ASP A 48 16.96 -0.85 15.84
N ARG A 49 17.93 0.01 15.50
CA ARG A 49 17.70 1.44 15.32
C ARG A 49 16.88 1.77 14.07
N LEU A 50 17.16 1.13 12.94
CA LEU A 50 16.36 1.30 11.73
C LEU A 50 14.92 0.76 11.89
N ALA A 51 14.73 -0.28 12.71
CA ALA A 51 13.41 -0.84 13.01
C ALA A 51 12.60 0.02 14.00
N SER A 52 13.27 0.75 14.90
CA SER A 52 12.65 1.51 15.99
C SER A 52 12.66 3.00 15.71
N PRO A 53 11.49 3.63 15.46
CA PRO A 53 11.44 5.05 15.13
C PRO A 53 11.92 5.95 16.28
N GLY A 54 12.68 7.00 15.94
CA GLY A 54 13.18 7.98 16.91
C GLY A 54 14.46 7.58 17.64
N THR A 55 15.10 6.47 17.25
CA THR A 55 16.36 6.01 17.87
C THR A 55 17.62 6.54 17.18
N LEU A 56 17.48 7.05 15.95
CA LEU A 56 18.59 7.68 15.21
C LEU A 56 18.72 9.14 15.62
N THR A 57 19.92 9.54 16.03
CA THR A 57 20.23 10.95 16.30
C THR A 57 20.53 11.70 15.00
N LEU A 58 20.42 13.04 15.01
CA LEU A 58 20.67 13.86 13.83
C LEU A 58 22.09 13.65 13.26
N SER A 59 23.09 13.54 14.13
CA SER A 59 24.47 13.26 13.71
C SER A 59 24.60 11.92 12.98
N GLU A 60 23.88 10.90 13.44
CA GLU A 60 23.89 9.59 12.80
C GLU A 60 23.19 9.61 11.45
N VAL A 61 22.08 10.35 11.33
CA VAL A 61 21.40 10.56 10.04
C VAL A 61 22.33 11.24 9.04
N VAL A 62 23.13 12.22 9.47
CA VAL A 62 24.13 12.88 8.61
C VAL A 62 25.21 11.88 8.17
N SER A 63 25.78 11.10 9.09
CA SER A 63 26.76 10.06 8.74
C SER A 63 26.20 9.03 7.76
N ILE A 64 24.92 8.67 7.90
CA ILE A 64 24.22 7.76 6.98
C ILE A 64 24.00 8.40 5.61
N CYS A 65 23.80 9.72 5.52
CA CYS A 65 23.72 10.45 4.25
C CYS A 65 25.07 10.56 3.54
N ASP A 66 26.17 10.62 4.30
CA ASP A 66 27.52 10.71 3.74
C ASP A 66 28.06 9.35 3.26
N ALA A 67 27.85 8.27 4.03
CA ALA A 67 27.63 6.93 3.44
C ALA A 67 26.44 7.03 2.47
N LEU A 68 26.04 6.12 1.61
CA LEU A 68 24.93 6.37 0.63
C LEU A 68 25.04 7.57 -0.36
N GLU A 69 25.88 8.58 -0.15
CA GLU A 69 26.05 9.77 -1.01
C GLU A 69 24.73 10.54 -1.28
N LEU A 70 23.91 10.68 -0.24
CA LEU A 70 22.65 11.42 -0.28
C LEU A 70 22.82 12.81 0.32
N ARG A 71 22.00 13.77 -0.13
CA ARG A 71 21.89 15.03 0.61
C ARG A 71 20.90 14.82 1.76
N PRO A 72 21.12 15.39 2.96
CA PRO A 72 20.18 15.26 4.07
C PRO A 72 18.73 15.67 3.73
N ARG A 73 18.58 16.65 2.82
CA ARG A 73 17.26 17.07 2.31
C ARG A 73 16.49 15.97 1.56
N ASP A 74 17.20 14.99 0.98
CA ASP A 74 16.62 13.90 0.20
C ASP A 74 16.01 12.83 1.13
N LEU A 75 16.53 12.69 2.36
CA LEU A 75 15.91 11.86 3.42
C LEU A 75 14.74 12.57 4.13
N VAL A 76 14.78 13.90 4.20
CA VAL A 76 13.80 14.76 4.89
C VAL A 76 12.58 15.09 4.01
N GLY A 77 12.62 14.77 2.71
CA GLY A 77 11.66 15.17 1.68
C GLY A 77 10.22 14.63 1.78
N SER A 78 9.79 14.11 2.93
CA SER A 78 8.39 13.80 3.22
C SER A 78 8.03 14.01 4.70
N LEU A 79 8.66 14.97 5.37
CA LEU A 79 8.12 15.47 6.64
C LEU A 79 6.91 16.35 6.33
N THR A 80 5.73 15.76 6.41
CA THR A 80 4.49 16.50 6.62
C THR A 80 4.62 17.21 7.96
N ASP A 81 4.47 18.53 7.95
CA ASP A 81 4.39 19.29 9.20
C ASP A 81 3.17 18.78 10.00
N PRO A 82 3.37 18.23 11.21
CA PRO A 82 2.29 17.64 11.99
C PRO A 82 1.27 18.68 12.47
N GLN A 83 1.60 19.98 12.46
CA GLN A 83 0.67 21.05 12.84
C GLN A 83 -0.08 21.64 11.65
N THR A 84 0.56 21.74 10.48
CA THR A 84 -0.06 22.42 9.31
C THR A 84 -0.56 21.46 8.23
N GLY A 85 -0.19 20.17 8.29
CA GLY A 85 -0.53 19.19 7.25
C GLY A 85 0.06 19.51 5.88
N ARG A 86 0.90 20.55 5.76
CA ARG A 86 1.54 20.93 4.51
C ARG A 86 2.66 19.94 4.18
N ARG A 87 2.54 19.35 3.00
CA ARG A 87 3.54 18.50 2.39
C ARG A 87 4.54 19.38 1.65
N PHE A 88 5.81 19.40 2.06
CA PHE A 88 6.87 20.06 1.29
C PHE A 88 7.31 19.12 0.15
N THR A 89 6.57 19.09 -0.95
CA THR A 89 6.90 18.24 -2.10
C THR A 89 7.98 18.89 -2.96
N ARG A 90 9.23 18.45 -2.76
CA ARG A 90 10.27 18.41 -3.78
C ARG A 90 11.35 17.42 -3.32
N ASN A 91 11.02 16.13 -3.35
CA ASN A 91 12.01 15.07 -3.16
C ASN A 91 12.39 14.48 -4.54
N PRO A 92 13.58 14.77 -5.09
CA PRO A 92 14.00 14.23 -6.39
C PRO A 92 14.20 12.71 -6.38
N LEU A 93 14.25 12.06 -5.21
CA LEU A 93 14.30 10.60 -5.11
C LEU A 93 12.98 9.91 -5.51
N PHE A 94 11.86 10.64 -5.46
CA PHE A 94 10.57 10.20 -5.95
C PHE A 94 10.24 11.02 -7.19
N GLY A 95 10.64 10.51 -8.37
CA GLY A 95 10.45 11.21 -9.63
C GLY A 95 9.03 11.72 -9.79
N SER A 96 8.88 13.04 -9.77
CA SER A 96 7.70 13.70 -10.32
C SER A 96 7.91 13.70 -11.83
N ALA A 97 7.18 12.85 -12.55
CA ALA A 97 6.95 13.05 -13.97
C ALA A 97 6.04 14.28 -14.09
N GLU A 98 6.64 15.46 -14.22
CA GLU A 98 5.92 16.66 -14.59
C GLU A 98 5.76 16.68 -16.12
N ILE A 99 4.54 17.04 -16.51
CA ILE A 99 3.96 16.98 -17.84
C ILE A 99 4.47 18.19 -18.63
N ASP A 100 5.09 17.96 -19.79
CA ASP A 100 5.25 19.01 -20.79
C ASP A 100 3.98 19.11 -21.64
N GLY A 101 3.49 20.34 -21.75
CA GLY A 101 2.16 20.68 -22.24
C GLY A 101 1.93 20.41 -23.72
N PHE A 102 0.65 20.19 -24.04
CA PHE A 102 0.14 20.45 -25.38
C PHE A 102 -1.26 21.04 -25.28
N HIS A 103 -1.36 22.29 -25.73
CA HIS A 103 -2.61 23.00 -25.96
C HIS A 103 -3.06 22.66 -27.39
N VAL A 104 -4.22 22.02 -27.57
CA VAL A 104 -4.89 21.95 -28.87
C VAL A 104 -6.34 22.38 -28.72
N SER A 105 -6.60 23.56 -29.25
CA SER A 105 -7.90 24.08 -29.59
C SER A 105 -8.57 23.26 -30.70
N GLY A 106 -9.87 23.00 -30.55
CA GLY A 106 -10.83 23.13 -31.65
C GLY A 106 -11.17 21.90 -32.50
N HIS A 107 -12.48 21.68 -32.59
CA HIS A 107 -13.25 21.15 -33.73
C HIS A 107 -13.68 19.66 -33.81
N PRO A 108 -14.83 19.37 -34.48
CA PRO A 108 -16.01 18.85 -33.78
C PRO A 108 -16.41 17.42 -34.18
N ALA A 109 -17.43 16.95 -33.46
CA ALA A 109 -18.25 15.76 -33.65
C ALA A 109 -18.20 15.08 -35.03
N ALA A 110 -17.67 13.85 -35.04
CA ALA A 110 -17.89 12.89 -36.12
C ALA A 110 -19.06 11.96 -35.76
N THR A 111 -20.10 12.05 -36.58
CA THR A 111 -21.29 11.21 -36.61
C THR A 111 -20.90 9.76 -36.94
N PHE A 112 -21.26 8.81 -36.08
CA PHE A 112 -21.14 7.38 -36.40
C PHE A 112 -22.34 6.90 -37.22
N PRO A 113 -22.13 6.19 -38.35
CA PRO A 113 -23.23 5.63 -39.13
C PRO A 113 -23.79 4.36 -38.48
N ALA A 114 -25.12 4.26 -38.51
CA ALA A 114 -25.90 3.13 -38.08
C ALA A 114 -25.52 1.85 -38.86
N HIS A 115 -24.96 0.85 -38.16
CA HIS A 115 -24.77 -0.48 -38.70
C HIS A 115 -25.98 -1.40 -38.39
N LYS A 116 -26.60 -1.77 -39.51
CA LYS A 116 -27.55 -2.83 -39.84
C LYS A 116 -27.73 -3.98 -38.82
N LYS A 117 -29.02 -4.24 -38.58
CA LYS A 117 -29.68 -5.44 -38.02
C LYS A 117 -28.91 -6.75 -38.25
N CYS A 118 -28.56 -7.44 -37.16
CA CYS A 118 -28.29 -8.88 -37.16
C CYS A 118 -29.60 -9.65 -36.89
N PRO A 119 -29.92 -10.72 -37.64
CA PRO A 119 -31.05 -11.60 -37.34
C PRO A 119 -30.74 -12.57 -36.18
N PRO A 120 -31.77 -13.05 -35.46
CA PRO A 120 -31.58 -14.00 -34.37
C PRO A 120 -31.33 -15.42 -34.91
N THR A 121 -30.16 -15.98 -34.61
CA THR A 121 -29.87 -17.40 -34.85
C THR A 121 -30.51 -18.25 -33.75
N ALA A 122 -31.47 -19.08 -34.14
CA ALA A 122 -32.07 -20.11 -33.30
C ALA A 122 -31.02 -21.14 -32.87
N ILE A 123 -30.78 -21.26 -31.56
CA ILE A 123 -29.98 -22.34 -30.99
C ILE A 123 -30.92 -23.47 -30.59
N GLY A 124 -31.04 -24.45 -31.49
CA GLY A 124 -31.75 -25.70 -31.26
C GLY A 124 -31.09 -26.53 -30.17
N GLY A 125 -31.91 -27.07 -29.28
CA GLY A 125 -31.51 -28.03 -28.25
C GLY A 125 -30.89 -29.29 -28.84
N ARG A 126 -29.70 -29.63 -28.39
CA ARG A 126 -29.16 -30.99 -28.46
C ARG A 126 -28.84 -31.47 -27.06
N SER A 127 -29.75 -32.30 -26.56
CA SER A 127 -29.55 -33.21 -25.43
C SER A 127 -28.30 -34.06 -25.71
N ARG A 128 -27.22 -33.83 -24.95
CA ARG A 128 -26.04 -34.70 -24.96
C ARG A 128 -26.16 -35.65 -23.77
N LYS A 129 -26.32 -36.94 -24.08
CA LYS A 129 -26.13 -38.06 -23.14
C LYS A 129 -24.75 -37.95 -22.50
N ALA A 130 -24.71 -38.00 -21.17
CA ALA A 130 -23.48 -38.05 -20.39
C ALA A 130 -22.71 -39.35 -20.68
N PRO A 131 -21.40 -39.29 -20.99
CA PRO A 131 -20.57 -40.49 -21.01
C PRO A 131 -20.26 -40.95 -19.59
N LYS A 132 -20.48 -42.25 -19.36
CA LYS A 132 -20.19 -42.99 -18.14
C LYS A 132 -18.66 -43.04 -17.96
N MET A 133 -18.14 -42.29 -17.00
CA MET A 133 -16.72 -42.32 -16.61
C MET A 133 -16.45 -43.59 -15.78
N PRO A 134 -15.42 -44.40 -16.09
CA PRO A 134 -14.97 -45.44 -15.18
C PRO A 134 -14.24 -44.83 -13.98
N SER A 135 -14.62 -45.27 -12.78
CA SER A 135 -13.89 -44.99 -11.53
C SER A 135 -12.46 -45.51 -11.63
N ALA A 136 -11.50 -44.59 -11.72
CA ALA A 136 -10.10 -44.87 -11.43
C ALA A 136 -9.84 -44.50 -9.97
N THR A 137 -9.76 -45.51 -9.11
CA THR A 137 -9.20 -45.40 -7.77
C THR A 137 -7.71 -45.07 -7.92
N SER A 138 -7.38 -43.78 -7.87
CA SER A 138 -6.00 -43.31 -7.74
C SER A 138 -5.62 -43.40 -6.27
N THR A 139 -4.94 -44.49 -5.92
CA THR A 139 -4.18 -44.58 -4.67
C THR A 139 -2.99 -43.63 -4.79
N ILE A 140 -3.15 -42.40 -4.28
CA ILE A 140 -2.04 -41.48 -4.06
C ILE A 140 -1.33 -42.00 -2.80
N PRO A 141 -0.03 -42.38 -2.87
CA PRO A 141 0.70 -42.74 -1.67
C PRO A 141 0.79 -41.53 -0.73
N ASP A 142 0.48 -41.78 0.53
CA ASP A 142 0.48 -40.86 1.66
C ASP A 142 1.91 -40.56 2.12
N GLU A 143 2.72 -39.99 1.22
CA GLU A 143 4.04 -39.43 1.55
C GLU A 143 3.93 -37.92 1.67
N ALA A 144 3.91 -37.46 2.93
CA ALA A 144 4.29 -36.15 3.43
C ALA A 144 4.48 -35.07 2.35
N VAL A 145 3.39 -34.38 2.00
CA VAL A 145 3.48 -33.08 1.34
C VAL A 145 4.06 -32.10 2.35
N ASP A 146 5.38 -32.06 2.38
CA ASP A 146 6.17 -31.14 3.17
C ASP A 146 5.77 -29.72 2.75
N ALA A 147 5.17 -28.96 3.69
CA ALA A 147 4.70 -27.59 3.50
C ALA A 147 5.83 -26.59 3.17
N ARG A 148 7.03 -27.08 2.85
CA ARG A 148 8.26 -26.34 2.56
C ARG A 148 8.54 -26.20 1.06
N GLY A 149 7.72 -26.79 0.18
CA GLY A 149 8.03 -26.95 -1.25
C GLY A 149 7.52 -25.88 -2.23
N ARG A 150 6.84 -24.80 -1.80
CA ARG A 150 6.42 -23.71 -2.71
C ARG A 150 6.80 -22.33 -2.20
N VAL A 151 8.07 -22.13 -1.91
CA VAL A 151 8.67 -20.81 -1.97
C VAL A 151 9.83 -20.93 -2.94
N ARG A 152 9.67 -20.37 -4.14
CA ARG A 152 10.77 -20.26 -5.12
C ARG A 152 11.82 -19.35 -4.49
N THR A 153 12.79 -19.95 -3.81
CA THR A 153 13.96 -19.30 -3.27
C THR A 153 14.92 -18.97 -4.40
N ARG A 154 14.85 -17.76 -4.96
CA ARG A 154 16.03 -17.12 -5.55
C ARG A 154 16.00 -15.59 -5.74
N ASP A 155 15.26 -14.85 -4.93
CA ASP A 155 15.46 -13.39 -4.81
C ASP A 155 15.39 -12.96 -3.34
N TYR A 156 16.46 -12.36 -2.82
CA TYR A 156 16.51 -11.83 -1.44
C TYR A 156 15.52 -10.67 -1.25
N ASP A 157 15.13 -10.00 -2.35
CA ASP A 157 14.11 -8.95 -2.42
C ASP A 157 12.67 -9.48 -2.29
N THR A 158 12.47 -10.80 -2.39
CA THR A 158 11.16 -11.47 -2.18
C THR A 158 11.13 -12.34 -0.93
N SER A 159 12.02 -12.07 0.03
CA SER A 159 11.97 -12.74 1.33
C SER A 159 10.67 -12.40 2.07
N TRP A 160 10.18 -13.34 2.88
CA TRP A 160 9.02 -13.14 3.76
C TRP A 160 9.10 -11.85 4.58
N LEU A 161 10.30 -11.37 4.88
CA LEU A 161 10.53 -10.09 5.56
C LEU A 161 10.15 -8.88 4.69
N ALA A 162 10.49 -8.87 3.40
CA ALA A 162 10.03 -7.85 2.45
C ALA A 162 8.51 -7.93 2.26
N ALA A 163 7.94 -9.15 2.16
CA ALA A 163 6.49 -9.32 2.15
C ALA A 163 5.83 -8.78 3.43
N VAL A 164 6.39 -9.04 4.62
CA VAL A 164 5.85 -8.57 5.91
C VAL A 164 6.05 -7.05 6.11
N MET A 165 7.19 -6.51 5.69
CA MET A 165 7.51 -5.08 5.83
C MET A 165 6.78 -4.21 4.81
N ILE A 166 6.68 -4.64 3.55
CA ILE A 166 5.92 -3.93 2.52
C ILE A 166 4.43 -4.02 2.83
N THR A 167 3.94 -5.15 3.34
CA THR A 167 2.50 -5.29 3.59
C THR A 167 2.02 -4.53 4.81
N SER A 168 2.79 -4.41 5.90
CA SER A 168 2.27 -3.83 7.15
C SER A 168 2.10 -2.30 7.09
N ALA A 169 3.10 -1.57 6.58
CA ALA A 169 2.99 -0.12 6.39
C ALA A 169 1.94 0.23 5.33
N ASP A 170 1.98 -0.43 4.17
CA ASP A 170 1.02 -0.22 3.09
C ASP A 170 -0.42 -0.54 3.50
N LEU A 171 -0.61 -1.58 4.32
CA LEU A 171 -1.91 -1.95 4.86
C LEU A 171 -2.38 -0.93 5.90
N SER A 172 -1.48 -0.43 6.75
CA SER A 172 -1.79 0.63 7.71
C SER A 172 -2.26 1.89 7.00
N ASP A 173 -1.55 2.32 5.95
CA ASP A 173 -1.91 3.49 5.15
C ASP A 173 -3.25 3.30 4.43
N LEU A 174 -3.49 2.09 3.89
CA LEU A 174 -4.78 1.74 3.28
C LEU A 174 -5.92 1.78 4.32
N LYS A 175 -5.72 1.20 5.50
CA LYS A 175 -6.70 1.22 6.60
C LYS A 175 -7.01 2.65 7.03
N GLN A 176 -5.99 3.51 7.14
CA GLN A 176 -6.16 4.91 7.47
C GLN A 176 -6.94 5.67 6.39
N ALA A 177 -6.66 5.43 5.11
CA ALA A 177 -7.41 6.03 4.01
C ALA A 177 -8.90 5.64 4.05
N ILE A 178 -9.20 4.35 4.31
CA ILE A 178 -10.58 3.87 4.48
C ILE A 178 -11.28 4.59 5.64
N LEU A 179 -10.62 4.74 6.79
CA LEU A 179 -11.18 5.48 7.93
C LEU A 179 -11.50 6.93 7.60
N LEU A 180 -10.61 7.62 6.89
CA LEU A 180 -10.83 9.01 6.49
C LEU A 180 -12.02 9.12 5.55
N ILE A 181 -12.12 8.25 4.55
CA ILE A 181 -13.26 8.20 3.63
C ILE A 181 -14.57 8.04 4.41
N LEU A 182 -14.65 7.04 5.29
CA LEU A 182 -15.85 6.78 6.09
C LEU A 182 -16.18 7.93 7.05
N LYS A 183 -15.16 8.58 7.63
CA LYS A 183 -15.34 9.71 8.53
C LYS A 183 -15.86 10.96 7.82
N PHE A 184 -15.40 11.22 6.59
CA PHE A 184 -15.78 12.43 5.84
C PHE A 184 -17.04 12.26 4.99
N ARG A 185 -17.25 11.09 4.38
CA ARG A 185 -18.43 10.82 3.53
C ARG A 185 -19.60 10.22 4.31
N GLY A 186 -19.33 9.63 5.48
CA GLY A 186 -20.33 8.90 6.26
C GLY A 186 -20.48 7.43 5.81
N PRO A 187 -21.58 6.77 6.22
CA PRO A 187 -21.81 5.36 5.95
C PRO A 187 -21.81 5.04 4.45
N SER A 188 -20.89 4.19 4.01
CA SER A 188 -20.63 3.92 2.59
C SER A 188 -20.51 2.43 2.30
N THR A 189 -20.92 2.00 1.12
CA THR A 189 -20.73 0.63 0.61
C THR A 189 -19.28 0.39 0.20
N ASP A 190 -18.85 -0.88 0.08
CA ASP A 190 -17.49 -1.21 -0.37
C ASP A 190 -17.12 -0.62 -1.75
N ASP A 191 -18.09 -0.53 -2.67
CA ASP A 191 -17.87 0.04 -4.00
C ASP A 191 -17.72 1.58 -3.95
N GLU A 192 -18.49 2.25 -3.08
CA GLU A 192 -18.35 3.70 -2.84
C GLU A 192 -17.04 4.03 -2.13
N ILE A 193 -16.61 3.21 -1.16
CA ILE A 193 -15.31 3.35 -0.50
C ILE A 193 -14.20 3.20 -1.54
N TYR A 194 -14.29 2.21 -2.42
CA TYR A 194 -13.30 2.02 -3.47
C TYR A 194 -13.27 3.17 -4.48
N ALA A 195 -14.44 3.67 -4.91
CA ALA A 195 -14.52 4.83 -5.79
C ALA A 195 -13.87 6.07 -5.16
N ALA A 196 -14.19 6.35 -3.89
CA ALA A 196 -13.57 7.43 -3.12
C ALA A 196 -12.06 7.25 -2.97
N TYR A 197 -11.60 6.01 -2.78
CA TYR A 197 -10.17 5.70 -2.68
C TYR A 197 -9.41 6.02 -3.98
N LEU A 198 -10.01 5.77 -5.14
CA LEU A 198 -9.42 6.10 -6.44
C LEU A 198 -9.26 7.61 -6.66
N GLU A 199 -10.05 8.44 -5.97
CA GLU A 199 -9.93 9.90 -6.00
C GLU A 199 -8.79 10.43 -5.11
N THR A 200 -8.19 9.57 -4.28
CA THR A 200 -7.04 9.95 -3.43
C THR A 200 -5.72 9.79 -4.17
N ASP A 201 -4.68 10.54 -3.76
CA ASP A 201 -3.30 10.37 -4.26
C ASP A 201 -2.61 9.09 -3.73
N ALA A 202 -3.34 8.17 -3.13
CA ALA A 202 -2.79 6.95 -2.57
C ALA A 202 -2.37 5.94 -3.67
N PRO A 203 -1.44 5.03 -3.38
CA PRO A 203 -1.07 3.97 -4.32
C PRO A 203 -2.29 3.15 -4.77
N ARG A 204 -2.42 2.89 -6.07
CA ARG A 204 -3.57 2.14 -6.59
C ARG A 204 -3.65 0.74 -5.97
N ARG A 205 -4.85 0.36 -5.52
CA ARG A 205 -5.17 -0.97 -4.97
C ARG A 205 -6.34 -1.58 -5.74
N THR A 206 -6.47 -2.89 -5.67
CA THR A 206 -7.63 -3.57 -6.26
C THR A 206 -8.86 -3.42 -5.33
N PRO A 207 -10.10 -3.47 -5.87
CA PRO A 207 -11.31 -3.44 -5.06
C PRO A 207 -11.30 -4.50 -3.95
N GLN A 208 -10.85 -5.72 -4.30
CA GLN A 208 -10.76 -6.82 -3.34
C GLN A 208 -9.81 -6.52 -2.18
N ARG A 209 -8.71 -5.81 -2.42
CA ARG A 209 -7.75 -5.45 -1.36
C ARG A 209 -8.36 -4.45 -0.37
N VAL A 210 -9.15 -3.49 -0.86
CA VAL A 210 -9.89 -2.54 -0.02
C VAL A 210 -10.91 -3.28 0.84
N ARG A 211 -11.69 -4.19 0.24
CA ARG A 211 -12.67 -5.03 0.98
C ARG A 211 -12.02 -5.88 2.06
N THR A 212 -10.90 -6.54 1.75
CA THR A 212 -10.14 -7.33 2.74
C THR A 212 -9.61 -6.44 3.87
N ALA A 213 -9.01 -5.29 3.55
CA ALA A 213 -8.49 -4.38 4.57
C ALA A 213 -9.59 -3.87 5.50
N ARG A 214 -10.76 -3.52 4.95
CA ARG A 214 -11.95 -3.15 5.74
C ARG A 214 -12.44 -4.31 6.61
N HIS A 215 -12.53 -5.53 6.07
CA HIS A 215 -12.92 -6.70 6.86
C HIS A 215 -11.98 -6.96 8.04
N GLU A 216 -10.67 -6.81 7.83
CA GLU A 216 -9.68 -6.89 8.91
C GLU A 216 -9.92 -5.83 9.99
N MET A 217 -10.36 -4.62 9.64
CA MET A 217 -10.69 -3.56 10.60
C MET A 217 -11.92 -3.87 11.46
N THR A 218 -12.82 -4.71 10.96
CA THR A 218 -13.98 -5.20 11.71
C THR A 218 -13.62 -6.39 12.61
N VAL A 219 -12.77 -7.32 12.16
CA VAL A 219 -12.49 -8.58 12.87
C VAL A 219 -11.26 -8.52 13.77
N GLN A 220 -10.16 -7.92 13.31
CA GLN A 220 -8.85 -8.02 13.98
C GLN A 220 -8.65 -6.97 15.08
N HIS A 221 -9.36 -5.84 15.01
CA HIS A 221 -9.23 -4.77 16.00
C HIS A 221 -10.24 -4.95 17.14
N LYS A 222 -9.78 -4.75 18.39
CA LYS A 222 -10.62 -4.71 19.59
C LYS A 222 -10.34 -3.39 20.34
N PRO A 223 -11.27 -2.43 20.36
CA PRO A 223 -12.58 -2.46 19.69
C PRO A 223 -12.44 -2.45 18.16
N ALA A 224 -13.47 -2.96 17.45
CA ALA A 224 -13.54 -2.88 16.00
C ALA A 224 -13.50 -1.41 15.57
N LEU A 225 -12.76 -1.08 14.51
CA LEU A 225 -12.64 0.31 14.04
C LEU A 225 -13.76 0.70 13.08
N VAL A 226 -14.31 -0.29 12.39
CA VAL A 226 -15.38 -0.14 11.41
C VAL A 226 -16.44 -1.19 11.72
N LYS A 227 -17.70 -0.76 11.73
CA LYS A 227 -18.87 -1.63 11.95
C LYS A 227 -19.86 -1.48 10.80
N GLU A 228 -20.73 -2.47 10.69
CA GLU A 228 -21.85 -2.44 9.76
C GLU A 228 -22.86 -1.37 10.20
N HIS A 229 -23.33 -0.57 9.26
CA HIS A 229 -24.37 0.44 9.47
C HIS A 229 -25.75 -0.21 9.35
N ALA A 230 -26.75 0.28 10.11
CA ALA A 230 -28.07 -0.34 10.16
C ALA A 230 -28.85 -0.28 8.82
N GLU A 231 -28.55 0.71 7.99
CA GLU A 231 -29.17 0.86 6.67
C GLU A 231 -28.33 0.20 5.57
N LEU A 232 -29.00 -0.54 4.68
CA LEU A 232 -28.41 -1.06 3.46
C LEU A 232 -28.29 0.04 2.39
N GLY A 233 -27.23 -0.02 1.60
CA GLY A 233 -27.02 0.79 0.41
C GLY A 233 -27.40 0.06 -0.88
N SER A 234 -27.21 0.75 -1.99
CA SER A 234 -27.29 0.17 -3.33
C SER A 234 -25.91 0.19 -3.96
N SER A 235 -25.45 -0.96 -4.43
CA SER A 235 -24.23 -1.05 -5.25
C SER A 235 -24.41 -0.34 -6.60
N ALA A 236 -23.31 -0.09 -7.31
CA ALA A 236 -23.35 0.48 -8.66
C ALA A 236 -24.17 -0.37 -9.66
N LEU A 237 -24.37 -1.67 -9.38
CA LEU A 237 -25.17 -2.59 -10.18
C LEU A 237 -26.65 -2.66 -9.75
N GLY A 238 -27.07 -1.86 -8.77
CA GLY A 238 -28.44 -1.83 -8.25
C GLY A 238 -28.79 -2.93 -7.25
N ASN A 239 -27.84 -3.81 -6.89
CA ASN A 239 -28.04 -4.80 -5.83
C ASN A 239 -27.94 -4.13 -4.45
N GLN A 240 -28.67 -4.64 -3.46
CA GLN A 240 -28.48 -4.25 -2.05
C GLN A 240 -27.06 -4.59 -1.59
N ALA A 241 -26.44 -3.68 -0.85
CA ALA A 241 -25.09 -3.82 -0.31
C ALA A 241 -25.01 -3.30 1.11
N GLU A 242 -24.21 -3.95 1.94
CA GLU A 242 -23.92 -3.51 3.30
C GLU A 242 -23.21 -2.14 3.28
N LYS A 243 -23.62 -1.24 4.16
CA LYS A 243 -22.90 0.01 4.42
C LYS A 243 -22.02 -0.15 5.65
N TRP A 244 -20.89 0.53 5.62
CA TRP A 244 -19.89 0.51 6.67
C TRP A 244 -19.74 1.91 7.25
N GLU A 245 -19.60 2.01 8.57
CA GLU A 245 -19.33 3.26 9.27
C GLU A 245 -18.20 3.10 10.30
N VAL A 246 -17.63 4.22 10.74
CA VAL A 246 -16.63 4.23 11.80
C VAL A 246 -17.31 3.86 13.12
N ALA A 247 -16.74 2.89 13.83
CA ALA A 247 -17.19 2.55 15.18
C ALA A 247 -16.66 3.61 16.16
N LEU A 248 -17.50 4.59 16.48
CA LEU A 248 -17.26 5.59 17.54
C LEU A 248 -17.43 4.96 18.94
#